data_AF-A0AAX4FKS9-F1
#
_entry.id   AF-A0AAX4FKS9-F1
#
_cell.length_a   1.000
_cell.length_b   1.000
_cell.length_c   1.000
_cell.angle_alpha   90.00
_cell.angle_beta   90.00
_cell.angle_gamma   90.00
#
_symmetry.space_group_name_H-M   'P 1'
#
loop_
_entity.id
_entity.type
_entity.pdbx_description
1 polymer ?
#
loop_
_entity_poly.entity_id
_entity_poly.type
_entity_poly.pdbx_seq_one_letter_code
_entity_poly.pdbx_strand_id
1 'polypeptide(L)'
;MPSLICDLEDLLASWKAEARTFDACDMPASALAFRDCHRRLSALLDAHARQSALPTAALAGREQPSSVTELEPRAIAPMGS
;
A
#
# COMPACT_ATOMS: atom_id res chain seq x y z
N MET A 1 12.39 10.61 13.01
CA MET A 1 12.61 9.53 12.04
C MET A 1 12.11 10.06 10.70
N PRO A 2 12.93 10.07 9.63
CA PRO A 2 12.40 10.40 8.32
C PRO A 2 11.27 9.42 7.99
N SER A 3 10.22 9.93 7.38
CA SER A 3 9.11 9.08 6.95
C SER A 3 9.56 8.37 5.67
N LEU A 4 9.24 7.08 5.55
CA LEU A 4 9.57 6.28 4.35
C LEU A 4 9.11 6.97 3.05
N ILE A 5 8.01 7.71 3.10
CA ILE A 5 7.50 8.49 1.96
C ILE A 5 8.50 9.57 1.54
N CYS A 6 9.04 10.33 2.51
CA CYS A 6 10.07 11.33 2.23
C CYS A 6 11.33 10.69 1.63
N ASP A 7 11.79 9.56 2.17
CA ASP A 7 12.97 8.85 1.65
C ASP A 7 12.75 8.39 0.19
N LEU A 8 11.52 7.97 -0.16
CA LEU A 8 11.16 7.57 -1.52
C LEU A 8 11.05 8.77 -2.47
N GLU A 9 10.60 9.94 -2.00
CA GLU A 9 10.59 11.18 -2.76
C GLU A 9 12.01 11.67 -3.07
N ASP A 10 12.92 11.58 -2.09
CA ASP A 10 14.34 11.90 -2.28
C ASP A 10 15.03 10.93 -3.27
N LEU A 11 14.66 9.64 -3.20
CA LEU A 11 15.13 8.65 -4.17
C LEU A 11 14.67 8.98 -5.59
N LEU A 12 13.42 9.41 -5.77
CA LEU A 12 12.91 9.86 -7.08
C LEU A 12 13.72 11.06 -7.60
N ALA A 13 13.97 12.06 -6.76
CA ALA A 13 14.79 13.21 -7.14
C ALA A 13 16.20 12.78 -7.57
N SER A 14 16.81 11.85 -6.82
CA SER A 14 18.12 11.28 -7.12
C SER A 14 18.16 10.53 -8.45
N TRP A 15 17.18 9.66 -8.73
CA TRP A 15 17.10 8.93 -10.00
C TRP A 15 16.87 9.85 -11.20
N LYS A 16 16.12 10.94 -11.02
CA LYS A 16 15.94 11.95 -12.07
C LYS A 16 17.24 12.69 -12.39
N ALA A 17 18.06 12.97 -11.37
CA ALA A 17 19.39 13.54 -11.57
C ALA A 17 20.33 12.54 -12.27
N GLU A 18 20.36 11.29 -11.83
CA GLU A 18 21.19 10.24 -12.41
C GLU A 18 20.86 9.95 -13.88
N ALA A 19 19.56 9.96 -14.25
CA ALA A 19 19.16 9.83 -15.64
C ALA A 19 19.76 10.93 -16.54
N ARG A 20 19.87 12.17 -16.02
CA ARG A 20 20.51 13.28 -16.74
C ARG A 20 22.02 13.10 -16.86
N THR A 21 22.67 12.51 -15.85
CA THR A 21 24.08 12.11 -15.95
C THR A 21 24.27 11.11 -17.08
N PHE A 22 23.43 10.08 -17.16
CA PHE A 22 23.48 9.11 -18.25
C PHE A 22 23.21 9.73 -19.62
N ASP A 23 22.28 10.69 -19.73
CA ASP A 23 22.08 11.44 -20.97
C ASP A 23 23.34 12.22 -21.37
N ALA A 24 24.00 12.89 -20.42
CA ALA A 24 25.22 13.66 -20.66
C ALA A 24 26.43 12.79 -21.03
N CYS A 25 26.41 11.51 -20.65
CA CYS A 25 27.43 10.53 -20.99
C CYS A 25 27.07 9.67 -22.22
N ASP A 26 26.06 10.05 -23.01
CA ASP A 26 25.60 9.30 -24.19
C ASP A 26 25.24 7.82 -23.88
N MET A 27 24.65 7.57 -22.71
CA MET A 27 24.18 6.25 -22.26
C MET A 27 22.64 6.16 -22.27
N PRO A 28 21.99 6.13 -23.45
CA PRO A 28 20.52 6.25 -23.56
C PRO A 28 19.76 5.07 -22.95
N ALA A 29 20.33 3.86 -22.97
CA ALA A 29 19.70 2.68 -22.36
C ALA A 29 19.62 2.81 -20.82
N SER A 30 20.71 3.27 -20.19
CA SER A 30 20.77 3.51 -18.74
C SER A 30 19.83 4.65 -18.34
N ALA A 31 19.85 5.76 -19.09
CA ALA A 31 18.93 6.88 -18.86
C ALA A 31 17.46 6.44 -18.94
N LEU A 32 17.12 5.61 -19.94
CA LEU A 32 15.77 5.08 -20.10
C LEU A 32 15.36 4.17 -18.94
N ALA A 33 16.25 3.28 -18.48
CA ALA A 33 15.98 2.40 -17.35
C ALA A 33 15.67 3.20 -16.07
N PHE A 34 16.46 4.24 -15.77
CA PHE A 34 16.21 5.09 -14.59
C PHE A 34 14.92 5.88 -14.70
N ARG A 35 14.59 6.40 -15.89
CA ARG A 35 13.30 7.07 -16.15
C ARG A 35 12.11 6.11 -15.98
N ASP A 36 12.24 4.86 -16.40
CA ASP A 36 11.19 3.85 -16.20
C ASP A 36 11.00 3.51 -14.72
N CYS A 37 12.08 3.27 -13.99
CA CYS A 37 12.04 3.05 -12.54
C CYS A 37 11.39 4.24 -11.80
N HIS A 38 11.80 5.47 -12.14
CA HIS A 38 11.21 6.69 -11.59
C HIS A 38 9.70 6.73 -11.86
N ARG A 39 9.27 6.51 -13.10
CA ARG A 39 7.85 6.52 -13.48
C ARG A 39 7.03 5.50 -12.68
N ARG A 40 7.54 4.27 -12.55
CA ARG A 40 6.86 3.19 -11.82
C ARG A 40 6.71 3.51 -10.34
N LEU A 41 7.78 4.02 -9.70
CA LEU A 41 7.73 4.38 -8.29
C LEU A 41 6.82 5.61 -8.03
N SER A 42 6.88 6.64 -8.88
CA SER A 42 5.95 7.78 -8.78
C SER A 42 4.49 7.34 -8.89
N ALA A 43 4.16 6.44 -9.81
CA ALA A 43 2.80 5.91 -9.94
C ALA A 43 2.35 5.14 -8.70
N LEU A 44 3.26 4.39 -8.07
CA LEU A 44 2.98 3.66 -6.83
C LEU A 44 2.73 4.60 -5.64
N LEU A 45 3.54 5.65 -5.49
CA LEU A 45 3.36 6.68 -4.45
C LEU A 45 2.06 7.45 -4.64
N ASP A 46 1.74 7.84 -5.87
CA ASP A 46 0.50 8.53 -6.22
C ASP A 46 -0.74 7.65 -5.97
N ALA A 47 -0.66 6.34 -6.26
CA ALA A 47 -1.71 5.39 -5.90
C ALA A 47 -1.88 5.26 -4.37
N HIS A 48 -0.78 5.21 -3.61
CA HIS A 48 -0.82 5.18 -2.15
C HIS A 48 -1.43 6.46 -1.57
N ALA A 49 -1.04 7.63 -2.09
CA ALA A 49 -1.60 8.92 -1.67
C ALA A 49 -3.12 8.97 -1.90
N ARG A 50 -3.61 8.48 -3.06
CA ARG A 50 -5.05 8.37 -3.34
C ARG A 50 -5.78 7.40 -2.41
N GLN A 51 -5.19 6.25 -2.09
CA GLN A 51 -5.79 5.30 -1.15
C GLN A 51 -5.87 5.85 0.26
N SER A 52 -4.84 6.58 0.71
CA SER A 52 -4.83 7.26 2.01
C SER A 52 -5.80 8.44 2.05
N ALA A 53 -6.08 9.08 0.91
CA ALA A 53 -7.04 10.18 0.79
C ALA A 53 -8.48 9.68 0.59
N LEU A 54 -8.69 8.39 0.29
CA LEU A 54 -10.03 7.80 0.26
C LEU A 54 -10.55 7.82 1.71
N PRO A 55 -11.63 8.57 1.99
CA PRO A 55 -12.17 8.57 3.33
C PRO A 55 -12.63 7.16 3.66
N THR A 56 -12.36 6.74 4.89
CA THR A 56 -12.91 5.58 5.62
C THR A 56 -14.45 5.51 5.61
N ALA A 57 -15.16 6.24 4.74
CA ALA A 57 -16.59 6.12 4.53
C ALA A 57 -16.99 4.74 3.95
N ALA A 58 -16.09 4.02 3.28
CA ALA A 58 -16.38 2.68 2.76
C ALA A 58 -16.15 1.54 3.77
N LEU A 59 -15.43 1.79 4.88
CA LEU A 59 -15.22 0.77 5.93
C LEU A 59 -16.30 0.82 7.01
N ALA A 60 -16.97 1.96 7.21
CA ALA A 60 -18.13 2.09 8.10
C ALA A 60 -19.41 1.37 7.59
N GLY A 61 -19.40 0.83 6.36
CA GLY A 61 -20.49 0.01 5.84
C GLY A 61 -20.40 -1.48 6.20
N ARG A 62 -19.32 -1.92 6.86
CA ARG A 62 -19.08 -3.33 7.19
C ARG A 62 -19.15 -3.66 8.67
N GLU A 63 -19.48 -2.66 9.51
CA GLU A 63 -19.63 -2.82 10.95
C GLU A 63 -21.01 -2.32 11.40
N GLN A 64 -21.99 -3.23 11.43
CA GLN A 64 -23.04 -3.37 12.46
C GLN A 64 -24.16 -4.34 11.99
N PRO A 65 -24.93 -5.01 12.89
CA PRO A 65 -24.53 -5.76 14.08
C PRO A 65 -25.24 -7.14 14.17
N SER A 66 -24.76 -7.96 15.11
CA SER A 66 -25.29 -9.22 15.66
C SER A 66 -26.76 -9.61 15.40
N SER A 67 -26.97 -10.86 14.94
CA SER A 67 -28.02 -11.78 15.44
C SER A 67 -27.72 -13.20 14.98
N VAL A 68 -26.83 -13.89 15.71
CA VAL A 68 -26.96 -15.34 15.84
C VAL A 68 -27.10 -15.61 17.33
N THR A 69 -28.35 -15.87 17.69
CA THR A 69 -28.81 -16.37 18.98
C THR A 69 -27.84 -17.41 19.51
N GLU A 70 -27.34 -17.11 20.70
CA GLU A 70 -26.74 -18.00 21.68
C GLU A 70 -27.26 -19.44 21.53
N LEU A 71 -26.43 -20.33 21.02
CA LEU A 71 -26.69 -21.76 21.00
C LEU A 71 -26.55 -22.26 22.44
N GLU A 72 -27.69 -22.46 23.11
CA GLU A 72 -27.79 -23.06 24.43
C GLU A 72 -26.95 -24.34 24.54
N PRO A 73 -26.18 -24.53 25.62
CA PRO A 73 -25.51 -25.80 25.90
C PRO A 73 -26.57 -26.80 26.37
N ARG A 74 -27.04 -27.68 25.48
CA ARG A 74 -27.91 -28.80 25.87
C ARG A 74 -27.19 -29.66 26.92
N ALA A 75 -27.71 -29.61 28.15
CA ALA A 75 -27.34 -30.48 29.24
C ALA A 75 -27.55 -31.94 28.84
N ILE A 76 -26.47 -32.71 28.78
CA ILE A 76 -26.52 -34.17 28.65
C ILE A 76 -26.71 -34.71 30.07
N ALA A 77 -27.94 -35.13 30.38
CA ALA A 77 -28.23 -35.82 31.63
C ALA A 77 -27.59 -37.23 31.63
N PRO A 78 -27.14 -37.73 32.80
CA PRO A 78 -26.59 -39.07 32.92
C PRO A 78 -27.73 -40.08 33.00
N MET A 79 -27.65 -41.17 32.23
CA MET A 79 -28.48 -42.35 32.46
C MET A 79 -27.55 -43.55 32.61
N GLY A 80 -27.33 -43.92 33.87
CA GLY A 80 -26.86 -45.25 34.22
C GLY A 80 -27.99 -46.27 34.06
N SER A 81 -27.64 -47.49 33.68
CA SER A 81 -27.53 -48.67 34.56
C SER A 81 -27.11 -49.88 33.74
#